data_AF-A0A920MA87-F1
#
_entry.id   AF-A0A920MA87-F1
#
_cell.length_a   1.000
_cell.length_b   1.000
_cell.length_c   1.000
_cell.angle_alpha   90.00
_cell.angle_beta   90.00
_cell.angle_gamma   90.00
#
_symmetry.space_group_name_H-M   'P 1'
#
loop_
_entity.id
_entity.type
_entity.pdbx_description
1 polymer ?
#
loop_
_entity_poly.entity_id
_entity_poly.type
_entity_poly.pdbx_seq_one_letter_code
_entity_poly.pdbx_strand_id
1 'polypeptide(L)'
;MNVEVKSPLKGIYSLDLIQVPEKGEGFIHLDKDGIRIRISSQSIPFLEGTELIINEEEELEARNPQMSITKLSGSIEDQVQQLLVDQVNPMVAAHGGVVSIHAIEKTDVYLQFGGGCQGCGQIDVTLKQGIEVMLKESIPEISNVYDATDHAGGTNPYFQ
;
A
#
# COMPACT_ATOMS: atom_id res chain seq x y z
N MET A 1 7.47 -20.19 1.49
CA MET A 1 6.66 -18.99 1.25
C MET A 1 7.20 -17.83 2.06
N ASN A 2 7.41 -16.70 1.39
CA ASN A 2 7.70 -15.42 2.01
C ASN A 2 6.64 -14.40 1.59
N VAL A 3 6.34 -13.44 2.45
CA VAL A 3 5.43 -12.33 2.13
C VAL A 3 6.17 -11.03 2.34
N GLU A 4 6.40 -10.30 1.25
CA GLU A 4 6.92 -8.94 1.30
C GLU A 4 5.74 -7.97 1.39
N VAL A 5 5.57 -7.36 2.56
CA VAL A 5 4.49 -6.42 2.83
C VAL A 5 4.87 -5.06 2.27
N LYS A 6 4.12 -4.58 1.26
CA LYS A 6 4.25 -3.20 0.77
C LYS A 6 3.37 -2.25 1.59
N SER A 7 2.25 -2.75 2.12
CA SER A 7 1.31 -2.01 2.96
C SER A 7 0.40 -2.93 3.77
N PRO A 8 -0.42 -2.39 4.69
CA PRO A 8 -1.39 -3.20 5.44
C PRO A 8 -2.30 -4.07 4.57
N LEU A 9 -2.63 -3.64 3.35
CA LEU A 9 -3.53 -4.34 2.44
C LEU A 9 -2.85 -4.81 1.15
N LYS A 10 -1.52 -4.67 1.02
CA LYS A 10 -0.77 -5.04 -0.18
C LYS A 10 0.47 -5.84 0.19
N GLY A 11 0.48 -7.12 -0.18
CA GLY A 11 1.60 -8.03 0.02
C GLY A 11 1.99 -8.70 -1.29
N ILE A 12 3.28 -8.86 -1.52
CA ILE A 12 3.82 -9.69 -2.60
C ILE A 12 4.17 -11.04 -1.99
N TYR A 13 3.57 -12.08 -2.54
CA TYR A 13 3.79 -13.46 -2.09
C TYR A 13 4.82 -14.12 -2.99
N SER A 14 5.79 -14.79 -2.38
CA SER A 14 6.82 -15.54 -3.11
C SER A 14 6.85 -16.98 -2.63
N LEU A 15 6.83 -17.89 -3.60
CA LEU A 15 6.90 -19.33 -3.38
C LEU A 15 8.17 -19.86 -4.03
N ASP A 16 8.94 -20.60 -3.24
CA ASP A 16 10.14 -21.29 -3.70
C ASP A 16 10.04 -22.75 -3.29
N LEU A 17 10.36 -23.65 -4.23
CA LEU A 17 10.58 -25.05 -3.92
C LEU A 17 11.98 -25.20 -3.34
N ILE A 18 12.04 -25.67 -2.10
CA ILE A 18 13.29 -25.87 -1.38
C ILE A 18 13.41 -27.33 -0.94
N GLN A 19 14.64 -27.81 -0.80
CA GLN A 19 14.87 -29.06 -0.08
C GLN A 19 14.49 -28.84 1.39
N VAL A 20 13.88 -29.86 2.01
CA VAL A 20 13.44 -29.80 3.41
C VAL A 20 14.66 -29.52 4.29
N PRO A 21 14.75 -28.36 4.95
CA PRO A 21 15.89 -28.05 5.81
C PRO A 21 15.85 -28.91 7.07
N GLU A 22 17.01 -29.30 7.59
CA GLU A 22 17.09 -30.06 8.85
C GLU A 22 16.59 -29.25 10.05
N LYS A 23 16.86 -27.93 10.09
CA LYS A 23 16.36 -26.95 11.07
C LYS A 23 16.41 -25.52 10.51
N GLY A 24 15.55 -24.65 11.03
CA GLY A 24 15.62 -23.20 10.84
C GLY A 24 14.76 -22.49 11.87
N GLU A 25 15.35 -21.56 12.61
CA GLU A 25 14.59 -20.70 13.52
C GLU A 25 13.79 -19.65 12.72
N GLY A 26 12.66 -19.20 13.27
CA GLY A 26 11.83 -18.19 12.64
C GLY A 26 10.94 -18.70 11.50
N PHE A 27 10.74 -20.01 11.35
CA PHE A 27 9.78 -20.58 10.40
C PHE A 27 8.74 -21.46 11.09
N ILE A 28 7.52 -21.46 10.53
CA ILE A 28 6.48 -22.42 10.84
C ILE A 28 6.32 -23.41 9.68
N HIS A 29 5.86 -24.61 10.00
CA HIS A 29 5.60 -25.67 9.02
C HIS A 29 4.12 -26.02 9.05
N LEU A 30 3.47 -25.97 7.90
CA LEU A 30 2.12 -26.48 7.68
C LEU A 30 2.20 -27.69 6.78
N ASP A 31 1.60 -28.79 7.20
CA ASP A 31 1.45 -29.99 6.38
C ASP A 31 -0.04 -30.10 6.00
N LYS A 32 -0.31 -30.02 4.69
CA LYS A 32 -1.68 -30.14 4.16
C LYS A 32 -1.65 -30.99 2.89
N ASP A 33 -2.40 -32.09 2.91
CA ASP A 33 -2.60 -32.97 1.76
C ASP A 33 -1.28 -33.44 1.09
N GLY A 34 -0.25 -33.67 1.89
CA GLY A 34 1.08 -34.11 1.44
C GLY A 34 2.02 -32.98 0.99
N ILE A 35 1.55 -31.73 0.99
CA ILE A 35 2.35 -30.54 0.71
C ILE A 35 2.81 -29.95 2.04
N ARG A 36 4.14 -29.91 2.23
CA ARG A 36 4.77 -29.23 3.36
C ARG A 36 5.13 -27.80 2.98
N ILE A 37 4.45 -26.85 3.61
CA ILE A 37 4.68 -25.43 3.41
C ILE A 37 5.52 -24.91 4.57
N ARG A 38 6.70 -24.37 4.25
CA ARG A 38 7.53 -23.61 5.20
C ARG A 38 7.23 -22.12 5.04
N ILE A 39 6.91 -21.46 6.14
CA ILE A 39 6.50 -20.04 6.14
C ILE A 39 7.31 -19.27 7.18
N SER A 40 7.77 -18.08 6.83
CA SER A 40 8.43 -17.18 7.79
C SER A 40 7.44 -16.79 8.89
N SER A 41 7.87 -16.88 10.14
CA SER A 41 7.11 -16.46 11.32
C SER A 41 6.67 -14.99 11.25
N GLN A 42 7.48 -14.13 10.62
CA GLN A 42 7.16 -12.72 10.41
C GLN A 42 5.99 -12.52 9.42
N SER A 43 5.74 -13.49 8.55
CA SER A 43 4.67 -13.41 7.56
C SER A 43 3.31 -13.84 8.11
N ILE A 44 3.24 -14.48 9.29
CA ILE A 44 2.01 -15.04 9.88
C ILE A 44 0.82 -14.07 9.87
N PRO A 45 0.96 -12.80 10.30
CA PRO A 45 -0.17 -11.86 10.32
C PRO A 45 -0.80 -11.59 8.95
N PHE A 46 -0.08 -11.89 7.87
CA PHE A 46 -0.50 -11.60 6.50
C PHE A 46 -1.00 -12.84 5.75
N LEU A 47 -1.05 -14.01 6.42
CA LEU A 47 -1.47 -15.28 5.81
C LEU A 47 -2.98 -15.51 5.84
N GLU A 48 -3.70 -14.78 6.67
CA GLU A 48 -5.14 -14.94 6.77
C GLU A 48 -5.80 -14.54 5.43
N GLY A 49 -6.53 -15.49 4.84
CA GLY A 49 -7.12 -15.32 3.51
C GLY A 49 -6.20 -15.69 2.34
N THR A 50 -4.96 -16.10 2.57
CA THR A 50 -4.09 -16.58 1.49
C THR A 50 -4.53 -17.95 0.98
N GLU A 51 -4.80 -18.04 -0.31
CA GLU A 51 -5.08 -19.24 -1.06
C GLU A 51 -3.85 -19.65 -1.86
N LEU A 52 -3.58 -20.96 -1.92
CA LEU A 52 -2.60 -21.54 -2.84
C LEU A 52 -3.36 -22.07 -4.05
N ILE A 53 -3.07 -21.52 -5.22
CA ILE A 53 -3.72 -21.86 -6.48
C ILE A 53 -2.67 -22.35 -7.48
N ILE A 54 -3.11 -23.16 -8.44
CA ILE A 54 -2.31 -23.47 -9.61
C ILE A 54 -2.85 -22.57 -10.73
N ASN A 55 -1.97 -21.76 -11.33
CA ASN A 55 -2.37 -20.85 -12.41
C ASN A 55 -2.53 -21.59 -13.75
N GLU A 56 -2.87 -20.86 -14.82
CA GLU A 56 -3.07 -21.43 -16.15
C GLU A 56 -1.78 -22.04 -16.76
N GLU A 57 -0.61 -21.68 -16.22
CA GLU A 57 0.70 -22.17 -16.64
C GLU A 57 1.17 -23.38 -15.80
N GLU A 58 0.26 -23.98 -15.01
CA GLU A 58 0.53 -25.10 -14.10
C GLU A 58 1.53 -24.77 -12.97
N GLU A 59 1.74 -23.49 -12.67
CA GLU A 59 2.62 -23.05 -11.59
C GLU A 59 1.85 -22.79 -10.28
N LEU A 60 2.46 -23.15 -9.15
CA LEU A 60 1.90 -22.89 -7.83
C LEU A 60 2.08 -21.41 -7.46
N GLU A 61 0.97 -20.72 -7.23
CA GLU A 61 0.92 -19.32 -6.84
C GLU A 61 0.22 -19.16 -5.48
N ALA A 62 0.69 -18.21 -4.67
CA ALA A 62 0.01 -17.79 -3.45
C ALA A 62 -0.69 -16.47 -3.72
N ARG A 63 -2.00 -16.44 -3.52
CA ARG A 63 -2.83 -15.25 -3.70
C ARG A 63 -3.65 -15.02 -2.46
N ASN A 64 -3.68 -13.79 -1.95
CA ASN A 64 -4.61 -13.41 -0.90
C ASN A 64 -5.64 -12.43 -1.49
N PRO A 65 -6.89 -12.86 -1.73
CA PRO A 65 -7.94 -11.99 -2.25
C PRO A 65 -8.21 -10.78 -1.35
N GLN A 66 -7.93 -10.89 -0.05
CA GLN A 66 -8.08 -9.80 0.92
C GLN A 66 -6.91 -8.81 0.87
N MET A 67 -5.74 -9.21 0.36
CA MET A 67 -4.60 -8.30 0.08
C MET A 67 -4.55 -7.83 -1.39
N SER A 68 -5.62 -8.07 -2.13
CA SER A 68 -5.90 -7.39 -3.39
C SER A 68 -6.80 -6.21 -3.06
N ILE A 69 -6.43 -5.01 -3.53
CA ILE A 69 -7.11 -3.71 -3.32
C ILE A 69 -8.60 -3.79 -3.73
N THR A 70 -9.43 -4.41 -2.90
CA THR A 70 -10.84 -4.65 -3.23
C THR A 70 -11.75 -4.10 -2.15
N LYS A 71 -11.24 -3.86 -0.94
CA LYS A 71 -11.99 -3.19 0.12
C LYS A 71 -11.05 -2.44 1.06
N LEU A 72 -11.07 -1.13 0.95
CA LEU A 72 -10.53 -0.27 1.99
C LEU A 72 -11.32 -0.55 3.27
N SER A 73 -10.62 -0.62 4.40
CA SER A 73 -11.21 -0.95 5.70
C SER A 73 -10.63 -0.07 6.79
N GLY A 74 -11.38 0.11 7.88
CA GLY A 74 -11.05 1.05 8.94
C GLY A 74 -11.74 2.41 8.77
N SER A 75 -11.27 3.40 9.54
CA SER A 75 -11.77 4.78 9.47
C SER A 75 -11.43 5.44 8.12
N ILE A 76 -12.07 6.56 7.79
CA ILE A 76 -11.70 7.34 6.59
C ILE A 76 -10.20 7.65 6.59
N GLU A 77 -9.61 7.94 7.76
CA GLU A 77 -8.17 8.16 7.91
C GLU A 77 -7.33 6.96 7.51
N ASP A 78 -7.68 5.77 8.00
CA ASP A 78 -6.98 4.53 7.65
C ASP A 78 -7.05 4.26 6.15
N GLN A 79 -8.23 4.46 5.56
CA GLN A 79 -8.47 4.21 4.15
C GLN A 79 -7.70 5.22 3.26
N VAL A 80 -7.71 6.51 3.61
CA VAL A 80 -6.93 7.53 2.91
C VAL A 80 -5.45 7.23 3.04
N GLN A 81 -4.97 6.89 4.23
CA GLN A 81 -3.57 6.57 4.47
C GLN A 81 -3.11 5.37 3.63
N GLN A 82 -3.93 4.33 3.51
CA GLN A 82 -3.67 3.18 2.65
C GLN A 82 -3.55 3.58 1.18
N LEU A 83 -4.50 4.35 0.65
CA LEU A 83 -4.44 4.84 -0.72
C LEU A 83 -3.21 5.72 -0.98
N LEU A 84 -2.85 6.57 -0.01
CA LEU A 84 -1.68 7.42 -0.13
C LEU A 84 -0.39 6.62 -0.25
N VAL A 85 -0.22 5.57 0.58
CA VAL A 85 0.99 4.73 0.55
C VAL A 85 1.03 3.85 -0.70
N ASP A 86 -0.11 3.29 -1.11
CA ASP A 86 -0.13 2.17 -2.05
C ASP A 86 -0.22 2.58 -3.51
N GLN A 87 -0.80 3.76 -3.75
CA GLN A 87 -1.15 4.23 -5.08
C GLN A 87 -0.65 5.65 -5.31
N VAL A 88 -1.01 6.61 -4.44
CA VAL A 88 -0.72 8.03 -4.69
C VAL A 88 0.78 8.32 -4.60
N ASN A 89 1.44 8.03 -3.47
CA ASN A 89 2.85 8.37 -3.29
C ASN A 89 3.78 7.68 -4.31
N PRO A 90 3.56 6.42 -4.73
CA PRO A 90 4.29 5.85 -5.85
C PRO A 90 4.19 6.68 -7.14
N MET A 91 3.02 7.24 -7.45
CA MET A 91 2.82 8.10 -8.61
C MET A 91 3.44 9.49 -8.41
N VAL A 92 3.25 10.10 -7.24
CA VAL A 92 3.77 11.44 -6.94
C VAL A 92 5.31 11.44 -6.83
N ALA A 93 5.91 10.36 -6.33
CA ALA A 93 7.36 10.22 -6.22
C ALA A 93 8.06 10.25 -7.60
N ALA A 94 7.40 9.79 -8.66
CA ALA A 94 7.91 9.91 -10.03
C ALA A 94 8.08 11.37 -10.48
N HIS A 95 7.35 12.29 -9.85
CA HIS A 95 7.45 13.74 -10.04
C HIS A 95 8.27 14.43 -8.93
N GLY A 96 8.95 13.66 -8.07
CA GLY A 96 9.80 14.17 -6.99
C GLY A 96 9.02 14.73 -5.79
N GLY A 97 7.74 14.41 -5.66
CA GLY A 97 6.91 14.87 -4.55
C GLY A 97 6.52 13.77 -3.57
N VAL A 98 5.83 14.19 -2.52
CA VAL A 98 5.19 13.31 -1.53
C VAL A 98 3.90 13.95 -1.04
N VAL A 99 2.93 13.14 -0.63
CA VAL A 99 1.64 13.57 -0.08
C VAL A 99 1.38 12.84 1.23
N SER A 100 0.96 13.59 2.24
CA SER A 100 0.55 13.06 3.54
C SER A 100 -0.77 13.68 4.00
N ILE A 101 -1.45 13.03 4.93
CA ILE A 101 -2.63 13.59 5.59
C ILE A 101 -2.17 14.73 6.50
N HIS A 102 -2.83 15.88 6.42
CA HIS A 102 -2.71 16.99 7.37
C HIS A 102 -3.77 16.88 8.46
N ALA A 103 -5.03 16.71 8.05
CA ALA A 103 -6.17 16.55 8.94
C ALA A 103 -7.34 15.88 8.22
N ILE A 104 -8.27 15.32 9.00
CA ILE A 104 -9.58 14.89 8.52
C ILE A 104 -10.65 15.49 9.42
N GLU A 105 -11.57 16.24 8.83
CA GLU A 105 -12.70 16.84 9.54
C GLU A 105 -14.00 16.26 9.00
N LYS A 106 -14.62 15.35 9.77
CA LYS A 106 -15.79 14.56 9.35
C LYS A 106 -15.49 13.74 8.09
N THR A 107 -15.77 14.30 6.92
CA THR A 107 -15.63 13.70 5.59
C THR A 107 -14.74 14.53 4.67
N ASP A 108 -14.19 15.65 5.17
CA ASP A 108 -13.26 16.50 4.45
C ASP A 108 -11.82 16.12 4.77
N VAL A 109 -11.01 15.92 3.73
CA VAL A 109 -9.62 15.47 3.83
C VAL A 109 -8.69 16.62 3.47
N TYR A 110 -7.78 16.95 4.38
CA TYR A 110 -6.75 17.96 4.17
C TYR A 110 -5.43 17.25 3.94
N LEU A 111 -4.80 17.51 2.80
CA LEU A 111 -3.53 16.91 2.40
C LEU A 111 -2.41 17.94 2.46
N GLN A 112 -1.23 17.49 2.87
CA GLN A 112 0.02 18.23 2.81
C GLN A 112 0.86 17.65 1.68
N PHE A 113 1.35 18.51 0.79
CA PHE A 113 2.25 18.16 -0.29
C PHE A 113 3.67 18.61 0.05
N GLY A 114 4.65 17.76 -0.25
CA GLY A 114 6.06 17.98 0.03
C GLY A 114 6.95 17.72 -1.19
N GLY A 115 8.24 18.07 -1.07
CA GLY A 115 9.25 17.83 -2.11
C GLY A 115 9.07 18.75 -3.32
N GLY A 116 9.26 18.23 -4.53
CA GLY A 116 9.09 18.95 -5.80
C GLY A 116 7.69 19.56 -5.99
N CYS A 117 6.70 19.05 -5.26
CA CYS A 117 5.34 19.59 -5.24
C CYS A 117 5.25 20.90 -4.42
N GLN A 118 5.99 21.06 -3.32
CA GLN A 118 5.88 22.24 -2.44
C GLN A 118 6.42 23.54 -3.07
N GLY A 119 7.39 23.45 -4.00
CA GLY A 119 8.14 24.60 -4.53
C GLY A 119 7.59 25.24 -5.80
N CYS A 120 6.61 24.61 -6.46
CA CYS A 120 5.90 25.18 -7.60
C CYS A 120 4.51 25.59 -7.10
N GLY A 121 4.24 26.89 -6.90
CA GLY A 121 2.94 27.39 -6.44
C GLY A 121 1.74 27.04 -7.35
N GLN A 122 2.00 26.40 -8.49
CA GLN A 122 1.06 25.54 -9.20
C GLN A 122 1.44 24.07 -8.91
N ILE A 123 1.19 23.54 -7.71
CA ILE A 123 0.99 22.10 -7.63
C ILE A 123 -0.06 21.82 -8.68
N ASP A 124 0.36 21.04 -9.66
CA ASP A 124 -0.33 20.81 -10.90
C ASP A 124 -1.80 20.59 -10.54
N VAL A 125 -2.68 21.54 -10.89
CA VAL A 125 -4.10 21.46 -10.55
C VAL A 125 -4.64 20.09 -10.97
N THR A 126 -4.07 19.53 -12.03
CA THR A 126 -4.22 18.17 -12.56
C THR A 126 -3.80 17.06 -11.58
N LEU A 127 -2.67 17.17 -10.88
CA LEU A 127 -2.22 16.19 -9.89
C LEU A 127 -3.15 16.19 -8.67
N LYS A 128 -3.45 17.37 -8.12
CA LYS A 128 -4.37 17.50 -6.98
C LYS A 128 -5.77 17.00 -7.36
N GLN A 129 -6.25 17.32 -8.55
CA GLN A 129 -7.50 16.78 -9.09
C GLN A 129 -7.46 15.26 -9.26
N GLY A 130 -6.35 14.70 -9.79
CA GLY A 130 -6.20 13.26 -9.95
C GLY A 130 -6.25 12.51 -8.61
N ILE A 131 -5.58 13.05 -7.58
CA ILE A 131 -5.63 12.49 -6.23
C ILE A 131 -7.04 12.61 -5.65
N GLU A 132 -7.69 13.76 -5.81
CA GLU A 132 -9.06 13.98 -5.34
C GLU A 132 -10.05 13.00 -5.99
N VAL A 133 -9.96 12.77 -7.30
CA VAL A 133 -10.78 11.78 -8.02
C VAL A 133 -10.52 10.38 -7.47
N MET A 134 -9.26 9.97 -7.36
CA MET A 134 -8.89 8.64 -6.86
C MET A 134 -9.41 8.38 -5.44
N LEU A 135 -9.26 9.37 -4.54
CA LEU A 135 -9.76 9.28 -3.17
C LEU A 135 -11.28 9.16 -3.13
N LYS A 136 -12.02 9.95 -3.91
CA LYS A 136 -13.49 9.93 -3.93
C LYS A 136 -14.06 8.67 -4.60
N GLU A 137 -13.40 8.15 -5.64
CA GLU A 137 -13.80 6.90 -6.28
C GLU A 137 -13.58 5.71 -5.35
N SER A 138 -12.49 5.72 -4.59
CA SER A 138 -12.13 4.63 -3.69
C SER A 138 -12.85 4.71 -2.33
N ILE A 139 -13.12 5.93 -1.85
CA ILE A 139 -13.77 6.22 -0.56
C ILE A 139 -14.94 7.18 -0.81
N PRO A 140 -16.13 6.68 -1.20
CA PRO A 140 -17.29 7.51 -1.54
C PRO A 140 -17.81 8.41 -0.40
N GLU A 141 -17.37 8.16 0.84
CA GLU A 141 -17.70 8.97 2.03
C GLU A 141 -16.99 10.34 2.02
N ILE A 142 -15.89 10.48 1.26
CA ILE A 142 -15.14 11.75 1.20
C ILE A 142 -15.95 12.82 0.47
N SER A 143 -16.14 13.96 1.12
CA SER A 143 -16.86 15.10 0.57
C SER A 143 -15.93 16.01 -0.24
N ASN A 144 -14.86 16.48 0.38
CA ASN A 144 -13.89 17.37 -0.26
C ASN A 144 -12.45 17.00 0.07
N VAL A 145 -11.54 17.35 -0.84
CA VAL A 145 -10.10 17.22 -0.65
C VAL A 145 -9.46 18.59 -0.79
N TYR A 146 -8.78 19.02 0.27
CA TYR A 146 -8.12 20.33 0.38
C TYR A 146 -6.61 20.19 0.41
N ASP A 147 -5.93 21.20 -0.11
CA ASP A 147 -4.49 21.35 0.01
C ASP A 147 -4.19 22.29 1.20
N ALA A 148 -3.49 21.79 2.20
CA ALA A 148 -3.07 22.50 3.41
C ALA A 148 -1.60 22.97 3.36
N THR A 149 -0.98 22.90 2.18
CA THR A 149 0.46 23.18 2.02
C THR A 149 0.76 24.66 1.98
N ASP A 150 1.78 25.08 2.73
CA ASP A 150 2.40 26.38 2.55
C ASP A 150 3.38 26.36 1.37
N HIS A 151 2.85 26.69 0.19
CA HIS A 151 3.63 26.79 -1.06
C HIS A 151 4.57 28.01 -1.11
N ALA A 152 4.40 28.98 -0.20
CA ALA A 152 5.24 30.18 -0.17
C ALA A 152 6.53 29.94 0.64
N GLY A 153 6.54 28.98 1.57
CA GLY A 153 7.65 28.71 2.49
C GLY A 153 8.75 27.78 1.96
N GLY A 154 8.74 27.40 0.69
CA GLY A 154 9.49 26.27 0.10
C GLY A 154 10.92 26.04 0.60
N THR A 155 11.11 24.93 1.33
CA THR A 155 12.42 24.29 1.54
C THR A 155 12.34 22.86 1.02
N ASN A 156 12.92 22.62 -0.16
CA ASN A 156 13.03 21.29 -0.75
C ASN A 156 14.02 20.43 0.08
N PRO A 157 13.59 19.39 0.83
CA PRO A 157 14.48 18.66 1.72
C PRO A 157 15.24 17.50 1.06
N TYR A 158 14.98 17.18 -0.22
CA TYR A 158 15.38 15.90 -0.81
C TYR A 158 16.54 15.92 -1.82
N PHE A 159 17.30 17.02 -1.91
CA PHE A 159 18.56 17.02 -2.67
C PHE A 159 19.67 17.80 -1.94
N GLN A 160 20.57 17.05 -1.30
CA GLN A 160 21.99 17.41 -1.14
C GLN A 160 22.83 16.37 -1.88
#